data_AF-A0A0K1F7X5-F1
#
_entry.id   AF-A0A0K1F7X5-F1
#
_cell.length_a   1.000
_cell.length_b   1.000
_cell.length_c   1.000
_cell.angle_alpha   90.00
_cell.angle_beta   90.00
_cell.angle_gamma   90.00
#
_symmetry.space_group_name_H-M   'P 1'
#
loop_
_entity.id
_entity.type
_entity.pdbx_description
1 polymer ?
#
loop_
_entity_poly.entity_id
_entity_poly.type
_entity_poly.pdbx_seq_one_letter_code
_entity_poly.pdbx_strand_id
1 'polypeptide(L)'
;MTPPPPATPGQRSVVETHYERVGQQPVAFIDETYSAQQGQLNFYVMGAVVVSAKDRDGLRSDLDERVESGYWHTTDVLRSDEGQDQALDLLQCLDEVHEACVIIHRTDVDPDDTDGEEARQECLGLLLESLFHATGGTHDPVGLMIMEERRTARQNNNDRRTRAQLIQDKRIDPTAQLLHVSPGTDHLLWLPDLVCSAYRQRLLGRGTALFDEVERLATVTTFAGDTANPRLP
;
A
#
# COMPACT_ATOMS: atom_id res chain seq x y z
N MET A 1 -14.69 -18.00 -0.74
CA MET A 1 -13.40 -17.63 -0.13
C MET A 1 -13.59 -17.56 1.37
N THR A 2 -12.63 -18.04 2.14
CA THR A 2 -12.65 -17.96 3.61
C THR A 2 -12.19 -16.55 4.00
N PRO A 3 -12.87 -15.84 4.90
CA PRO A 3 -12.38 -14.55 5.37
C PRO A 3 -10.96 -14.70 5.95
N PRO A 4 -10.10 -13.67 5.83
CA PRO A 4 -8.82 -13.66 6.49
C PRO A 4 -9.05 -13.88 7.99
N PRO A 5 -8.11 -14.55 8.67
CA PRO A 5 -8.26 -14.82 10.08
C PRO A 5 -8.48 -13.50 10.84
N PRO A 6 -9.43 -13.46 11.80
CA PRO A 6 -9.67 -12.26 12.59
C PRO A 6 -8.37 -11.82 13.26
N ALA A 7 -8.19 -10.51 13.39
CA ALA A 7 -7.06 -9.93 14.11
C ALA A 7 -6.86 -10.66 15.45
N THR A 8 -5.66 -11.17 15.69
CA THR A 8 -5.36 -11.68 17.03
C THR A 8 -5.39 -10.48 17.99
N PRO A 9 -5.98 -10.59 19.21
CA PRO A 9 -6.09 -9.46 20.13
C PRO A 9 -4.77 -8.73 20.42
N GLY A 10 -3.63 -9.42 20.26
CA GLY A 10 -2.30 -8.82 20.40
C GLY A 10 -1.91 -7.85 19.28
N GLN A 11 -2.40 -8.02 18.04
CA GLN A 11 -2.01 -7.18 16.91
C GLN A 11 -2.55 -5.74 17.04
N ARG A 12 -3.79 -5.56 17.52
CA ARG A 12 -4.35 -4.21 17.75
C ARG A 12 -3.54 -3.41 18.76
N SER A 13 -3.22 -4.01 19.90
CA SER A 13 -2.39 -3.36 20.93
C SER A 13 -0.99 -3.01 20.42
N VAL A 14 -0.41 -3.83 19.55
CA VAL A 14 0.87 -3.54 18.89
C VAL A 14 0.72 -2.31 17.98
N VAL A 15 -0.30 -2.27 17.12
CA VAL A 15 -0.56 -1.12 16.24
C VAL A 15 -0.75 0.16 17.04
N GLU A 16 -1.57 0.14 18.09
CA GLU A 16 -1.80 1.27 19.00
C GLU A 16 -0.48 1.77 19.62
N THR A 17 0.36 0.86 20.10
CA THR A 17 1.69 1.21 20.65
C THR A 17 2.57 1.92 19.62
N HIS A 18 2.52 1.48 18.36
CA HIS A 18 3.24 2.13 17.27
C HIS A 18 2.65 3.51 16.94
N TYR A 19 1.33 3.67 16.99
CA TYR A 19 0.65 4.96 16.81
C TYR A 19 1.00 5.96 17.90
N GLU A 20 1.03 5.54 19.16
CA GLU A 20 1.47 6.38 20.26
C GLU A 20 2.93 6.84 20.08
N ARG A 21 3.81 5.94 19.60
CA ARG A 21 5.23 6.25 19.39
C ARG A 21 5.46 7.26 18.26
N VAL A 22 4.74 7.15 17.15
CA VAL A 22 4.88 8.12 16.03
C VAL A 22 4.19 9.45 16.31
N GLY A 23 3.23 9.47 17.24
CA GLY A 23 2.53 10.67 17.67
C GLY A 23 1.77 11.33 16.52
N GLN A 24 2.21 12.53 16.15
CA GLN A 24 1.56 13.38 15.14
C GLN A 24 2.13 13.20 13.72
N GLN A 25 3.13 12.33 13.54
CA GLN A 25 3.66 12.02 12.22
C GLN A 25 2.63 11.24 11.38
N PRO A 26 2.64 11.40 10.05
CA PRO A 26 1.81 10.59 9.18
C PRO A 26 2.24 9.11 9.20
N VAL A 27 1.30 8.25 8.83
CA VAL A 27 1.51 6.80 8.71
C VAL A 27 1.21 6.38 7.28
N ALA A 28 2.06 5.54 6.69
CA ALA A 28 1.80 4.97 5.37
C ALA A 28 1.19 3.57 5.49
N PHE A 29 0.08 3.34 4.79
CA PHE A 29 -0.54 2.03 4.62
C PHE A 29 -0.19 1.52 3.23
N ILE A 30 0.37 0.32 3.15
CA ILE A 30 0.96 -0.24 1.92
C ILE A 30 0.21 -1.50 1.53
N ASP A 31 -0.07 -1.61 0.24
CA ASP A 31 -0.50 -2.84 -0.40
C ASP A 31 0.17 -3.01 -1.78
N GLU A 32 -0.06 -4.16 -2.41
CA GLU A 32 0.58 -4.53 -3.66
C GLU A 32 -0.34 -5.17 -4.68
N THR A 33 0.04 -5.05 -5.96
CA THR A 33 -0.60 -5.80 -7.03
C THR A 33 0.42 -6.16 -8.11
N TYR A 34 0.30 -7.35 -8.67
CA TYR A 34 1.26 -7.81 -9.68
C TYR A 34 0.61 -8.75 -10.69
N SER A 35 1.22 -8.84 -11.86
CA SER A 35 0.86 -9.79 -12.91
C SER A 35 2.12 -10.56 -13.30
N ALA A 36 2.06 -11.88 -13.17
CA ALA A 36 3.14 -12.79 -13.54
C ALA A 36 2.63 -13.90 -14.50
N GLN A 37 1.50 -13.67 -15.18
CA GLN A 37 0.91 -14.66 -16.08
C GLN A 37 1.56 -14.60 -17.47
N GLN A 38 1.99 -15.76 -17.98
CA GLN A 38 2.53 -15.85 -19.34
C GLN A 38 1.52 -15.35 -20.39
N GLY A 39 1.98 -14.44 -21.26
CA GLY A 39 1.16 -13.83 -22.31
C GLY A 39 0.37 -12.59 -21.88
N GLN A 40 0.51 -12.13 -20.63
CA GLN A 40 0.05 -10.82 -20.16
C GLN A 40 1.24 -9.88 -19.91
N LEU A 41 0.96 -8.58 -19.74
CA LEU A 41 1.95 -7.64 -19.24
C LEU A 41 2.42 -8.10 -17.85
N ASN A 42 3.74 -8.30 -17.70
CA ASN A 42 4.35 -8.67 -16.44
C ASN A 42 4.70 -7.41 -15.67
N PHE A 43 4.07 -7.18 -14.52
CA PHE A 43 4.34 -6.00 -13.72
C PHE A 43 4.27 -6.29 -12.23
N TYR A 44 4.94 -5.43 -11.46
CA TYR A 44 4.83 -5.37 -10.01
C TYR A 44 4.54 -3.94 -9.57
N VAL A 45 3.60 -3.76 -8.67
CA VAL A 45 3.20 -2.44 -8.16
C VAL A 45 3.12 -2.53 -6.65
N MET A 46 3.70 -1.56 -5.96
CA MET A 46 3.40 -1.26 -4.56
C MET A 46 2.85 0.14 -4.45
N GLY A 47 1.70 0.25 -3.80
CA GLY A 47 1.03 1.51 -3.51
C GLY A 47 1.02 1.77 -2.02
N ALA A 48 1.18 3.03 -1.66
CA ALA A 48 0.96 3.51 -0.31
C ALA A 48 -0.08 4.63 -0.30
N VAL A 49 -0.94 4.64 0.71
CA VAL A 49 -1.74 5.81 1.09
C VAL A 49 -1.15 6.34 2.39
N VAL A 50 -0.67 7.58 2.38
CA VAL A 50 -0.10 8.27 3.54
C VAL A 50 -1.22 9.02 4.22
N VAL A 51 -1.49 8.69 5.48
CA VAL A 51 -2.61 9.25 6.27
C VAL A 51 -2.07 10.11 7.39
N SER A 52 -2.60 11.34 7.50
CA SER A 52 -2.19 12.27 8.54
C SER A 52 -2.70 11.84 9.93
N ALA A 53 -1.94 12.15 10.99
CA ALA A 53 -2.27 11.67 12.34
C ALA A 53 -3.65 12.13 12.84
N LYS A 54 -4.09 13.32 12.43
CA LYS A 54 -5.39 13.92 12.81
C LYS A 54 -6.58 13.29 12.08
N ASP A 55 -6.33 12.65 10.93
CA ASP A 55 -7.37 12.14 10.03
C ASP A 55 -7.57 10.62 10.20
N ARG A 56 -6.57 9.89 10.71
CA ARG A 56 -6.60 8.42 10.89
C ARG A 56 -7.88 7.86 11.50
N ASP A 57 -8.35 8.45 12.61
CA ASP A 57 -9.49 7.90 13.34
C ASP A 57 -10.83 8.22 12.67
N GLY A 58 -10.94 9.41 12.07
CA GLY A 58 -12.10 9.79 11.25
C GLY A 58 -12.19 8.89 10.03
N LEU A 59 -11.11 8.82 9.25
CA LEU A 59 -11.02 8.00 8.05
C LEU A 59 -11.29 6.51 8.32
N ARG A 60 -10.79 5.97 9.45
CA ARG A 60 -11.10 4.58 9.83
C ARG A 60 -12.59 4.40 10.12
N SER A 61 -13.21 5.34 10.82
CA SER A 61 -14.64 5.29 11.13
C SER A 61 -15.48 5.39 9.84
N ASP A 62 -15.08 6.25 8.92
CA ASP A 62 -15.73 6.45 7.62
C ASP A 62 -15.68 5.19 6.73
N LEU A 63 -14.56 4.46 6.78
CA LEU A 63 -14.42 3.16 6.12
C LEU A 63 -15.31 2.10 6.78
N ASP A 64 -15.36 2.06 8.10
CA ASP A 64 -16.20 1.12 8.86
C ASP A 64 -17.70 1.31 8.58
N GLU A 65 -18.14 2.56 8.43
CA GLU A 65 -19.53 2.89 8.11
C GLU A 65 -19.92 2.49 6.69
N ARG A 66 -19.00 2.59 5.72
CA ARG A 66 -19.25 2.26 4.30
C ARG A 66 -19.12 0.76 4.00
N VAL A 67 -18.38 0.00 4.81
CA VAL A 67 -18.19 -1.45 4.63
C VAL A 67 -18.90 -2.21 5.75
N GLU A 68 -20.22 -2.36 5.63
CA GLU A 68 -21.08 -3.02 6.63
C GLU A 68 -20.64 -4.44 7.00
N SER A 69 -19.98 -5.16 6.09
CA SER A 69 -19.51 -6.53 6.30
C SER A 69 -18.30 -6.61 7.26
N GLY A 70 -17.62 -5.49 7.50
CA GLY A 70 -16.30 -5.46 8.16
C GLY A 70 -15.21 -6.22 7.38
N TYR A 71 -15.45 -6.51 6.10
CA TYR A 71 -14.52 -7.23 5.24
C TYR A 71 -14.52 -6.67 3.82
N TRP A 72 -13.34 -6.21 3.40
CA TRP A 72 -13.09 -5.68 2.06
C TRP A 72 -12.02 -6.50 1.34
N HIS A 73 -12.23 -6.80 0.07
CA HIS A 73 -11.22 -7.36 -0.83
C HIS A 73 -11.48 -6.87 -2.25
N THR A 74 -10.76 -5.82 -2.68
CA THR A 74 -11.11 -5.04 -3.87
C THR A 74 -11.23 -5.91 -5.12
N THR A 75 -10.33 -6.88 -5.30
CA THR A 75 -10.37 -7.77 -6.47
C THR A 75 -11.69 -8.56 -6.62
N ASP A 76 -12.34 -8.92 -5.51
CA ASP A 76 -13.62 -9.64 -5.56
C ASP A 76 -14.77 -8.67 -5.81
N VAL A 77 -14.71 -7.50 -5.15
CA VAL A 77 -15.69 -6.42 -5.28
C VAL A 77 -15.79 -5.95 -6.74
N LEU A 78 -14.66 -5.73 -7.41
CA LEU A 78 -14.64 -5.21 -8.79
C LEU A 78 -15.19 -6.18 -9.85
N ARG A 79 -15.64 -7.39 -9.47
CA ARG A 79 -16.22 -8.38 -10.40
C ARG A 79 -17.69 -8.12 -10.75
N SER A 80 -18.37 -7.23 -10.03
CA SER A 80 -19.75 -6.83 -10.31
C SER A 80 -19.86 -5.32 -10.50
N ASP A 81 -20.87 -4.88 -11.24
CA ASP A 81 -21.14 -3.45 -11.43
C ASP A 81 -21.46 -2.78 -10.08
N GLU A 82 -22.28 -3.42 -9.24
CA GLU A 82 -22.58 -2.96 -7.86
C GLU A 82 -21.31 -2.80 -7.01
N GLY A 83 -20.35 -3.72 -7.15
CA GLY A 83 -19.09 -3.61 -6.43
C GLY A 83 -18.17 -2.51 -6.98
N GLN A 84 -18.21 -2.21 -8.28
CA GLN A 84 -17.51 -1.05 -8.82
C GLN A 84 -18.07 0.26 -8.27
N ASP A 85 -19.39 0.38 -8.16
CA ASP A 85 -20.04 1.52 -7.52
C ASP A 85 -19.65 1.63 -6.04
N GLN A 86 -19.60 0.49 -5.32
CA GLN A 86 -19.14 0.46 -3.93
C GLN A 86 -17.66 0.86 -3.78
N ALA A 87 -16.80 0.46 -4.72
CA ALA A 87 -15.40 0.85 -4.72
C ALA A 87 -15.23 2.36 -4.97
N LEU A 88 -16.04 2.95 -5.86
CA LEU A 88 -16.07 4.40 -6.09
C LEU A 88 -16.58 5.16 -4.85
N ASP A 89 -17.59 4.64 -4.16
CA ASP A 89 -18.08 5.23 -2.91
C ASP A 89 -17.03 5.18 -1.80
N LEU A 90 -16.33 4.06 -1.66
CA LEU A 90 -15.26 3.90 -0.68
C LEU A 90 -14.05 4.81 -0.97
N LEU A 91 -13.77 5.09 -2.25
CA LEU A 91 -12.74 6.06 -2.63
C LEU A 91 -13.08 7.49 -2.17
N GLN A 92 -14.36 7.86 -2.04
CA GLN A 92 -14.75 9.20 -1.58
C GLN A 92 -14.23 9.54 -0.18
N CYS A 93 -13.89 8.53 0.63
CA CYS A 93 -13.19 8.73 1.90
C CYS A 93 -11.88 9.52 1.75
N LEU A 94 -11.23 9.49 0.58
CA LEU A 94 -10.01 10.25 0.31
C LEU A 94 -10.26 11.76 0.09
N ASP A 95 -11.45 12.15 -0.38
CA ASP A 95 -11.81 13.57 -0.65
C ASP A 95 -11.77 14.40 0.63
N GLU A 96 -12.25 13.81 1.72
CA GLU A 96 -12.48 14.49 3.00
C GLU A 96 -11.17 14.91 3.68
N VAL A 97 -10.06 14.26 3.33
CA VAL A 97 -8.78 14.34 4.05
C VAL A 97 -7.57 14.71 3.17
N HIS A 98 -7.72 14.68 1.84
CA HIS A 98 -6.67 15.07 0.86
C HIS A 98 -5.33 14.35 1.09
N GLU A 99 -5.37 13.02 1.10
CA GLU A 99 -4.19 12.19 1.37
C GLU A 99 -3.24 12.07 0.16
N ALA A 100 -2.01 11.67 0.44
CA ALA A 100 -1.02 11.39 -0.61
C ALA A 100 -0.98 9.90 -0.96
N CYS A 101 -1.00 9.60 -2.25
CA CYS A 101 -0.79 8.26 -2.78
C CYS A 101 0.59 8.16 -3.42
N VAL A 102 1.42 7.22 -2.98
CA VAL A 102 2.75 6.96 -3.55
C VAL A 102 2.76 5.60 -4.20
N ILE A 103 3.08 5.52 -5.50
CA ILE A 103 3.05 4.29 -6.27
C ILE A 103 4.43 4.02 -6.87
N ILE A 104 5.04 2.89 -6.52
CA ILE A 104 6.18 2.33 -7.22
C ILE A 104 5.69 1.24 -8.16
N HIS A 105 6.07 1.30 -9.44
CA HIS A 105 5.71 0.26 -10.41
C HIS A 105 6.89 -0.18 -11.25
N ARG A 106 6.94 -1.47 -11.56
CA ARG A 106 7.88 -2.07 -12.51
C ARG A 106 7.09 -2.81 -13.57
N THR A 107 7.25 -2.44 -14.84
CA THR A 107 6.51 -3.02 -15.98
C THR A 107 7.29 -4.05 -16.77
N ASP A 108 8.56 -4.29 -16.40
CA ASP A 108 9.44 -5.29 -16.98
C ASP A 108 9.99 -6.18 -15.86
N VAL A 109 9.10 -6.98 -15.26
CA VAL A 109 9.51 -8.01 -14.29
C VAL A 109 10.23 -9.14 -15.03
N ASP A 110 11.38 -9.54 -14.50
CA ASP A 110 12.23 -10.57 -15.09
C ASP A 110 11.42 -11.88 -15.29
N PRO A 111 11.39 -12.47 -16.49
CA PRO A 111 10.74 -13.76 -16.70
C PRO A 111 11.24 -14.89 -15.80
N ASP A 112 12.48 -14.80 -15.30
CA ASP A 112 13.08 -15.76 -14.37
C ASP A 112 12.69 -15.49 -12.90
N ASP A 113 12.12 -14.32 -12.58
CA ASP A 113 11.50 -13.98 -11.28
C ASP A 113 10.11 -14.63 -11.17
N THR A 114 10.10 -15.96 -11.14
CA THR A 114 8.88 -16.77 -11.27
C THR A 114 7.87 -16.58 -10.13
N ASP A 115 8.30 -16.10 -8.96
CA ASP A 115 7.44 -15.81 -7.82
C ASP A 115 7.26 -14.30 -7.55
N GLY A 116 7.93 -13.44 -8.33
CA GLY A 116 7.84 -11.98 -8.23
C GLY A 116 8.53 -11.41 -6.99
N GLU A 117 9.30 -12.20 -6.23
CA GLU A 117 9.89 -11.75 -4.98
C GLU A 117 11.06 -10.79 -5.20
N GLU A 118 11.76 -10.86 -6.33
CA GLU A 118 12.83 -9.90 -6.66
C GLU A 118 12.24 -8.54 -6.99
N ALA A 119 11.25 -8.50 -7.89
CA ALA A 119 10.51 -7.29 -8.20
C ALA A 119 9.81 -6.70 -6.96
N ARG A 120 9.29 -7.56 -6.08
CA ARG A 120 8.73 -7.15 -4.79
C ARG A 120 9.75 -6.41 -3.93
N GLN A 121 10.94 -6.98 -3.75
CA GLN A 121 11.97 -6.40 -2.89
C GLN A 121 12.46 -5.04 -3.41
N GLU A 122 12.58 -4.90 -4.72
CA GLU A 122 12.94 -3.63 -5.35
C GLU A 122 11.86 -2.58 -5.17
N CYS A 123 10.61 -2.90 -5.50
CA CYS A 123 9.48 -1.98 -5.33
C CYS A 123 9.32 -1.58 -3.86
N LEU A 124 9.46 -2.54 -2.93
CA LEU A 124 9.41 -2.26 -1.50
C LEU A 124 10.54 -1.34 -1.07
N GLY A 125 11.76 -1.63 -1.50
CA GLY A 125 12.93 -0.82 -1.14
C GLY A 125 12.78 0.63 -1.56
N LEU A 126 12.35 0.87 -2.81
CA LEU A 126 12.09 2.19 -3.35
C LEU A 126 10.92 2.89 -2.64
N LEU A 127 9.84 2.17 -2.34
CA LEU A 127 8.68 2.73 -1.66
C LEU A 127 9.04 3.18 -0.24
N LEU A 128 9.74 2.35 0.53
CA LEU A 128 10.16 2.70 1.89
C LEU A 128 11.08 3.93 1.92
N GLU A 129 12.03 4.01 0.99
CA GLU A 129 12.90 5.19 0.87
C GLU A 129 12.13 6.44 0.45
N SER A 130 11.22 6.32 -0.53
CA SER A 130 10.38 7.42 -0.99
C SER A 130 9.52 7.97 0.14
N LEU A 131 8.85 7.10 0.90
CA LEU A 131 8.01 7.46 2.03
C LEU A 131 8.81 8.08 3.18
N PHE A 132 9.97 7.51 3.49
CA PHE A 132 10.82 8.01 4.57
C PHE A 132 11.33 9.43 4.30
N HIS A 133 11.73 9.73 3.05
CA HIS A 133 12.25 11.04 2.67
C HIS A 133 11.22 12.03 2.16
N ALA A 134 9.94 11.63 2.09
CA ALA A 134 8.92 12.42 1.41
C ALA A 134 9.31 12.81 -0.03
N THR A 135 9.86 11.84 -0.77
CA THR A 135 10.29 12.04 -2.15
C THR A 135 9.08 12.45 -3.00
N GLY A 136 9.20 13.54 -3.74
CA GLY A 136 8.09 14.14 -4.49
C GLY A 136 7.39 15.30 -3.75
N GLY A 137 7.59 15.44 -2.44
CA GLY A 137 7.11 16.60 -1.67
C GLY A 137 5.59 16.68 -1.48
N THR A 138 4.89 15.55 -1.59
CA THR A 138 3.43 15.45 -1.52
C THR A 138 2.91 15.06 -0.14
N HIS A 139 3.80 14.67 0.77
CA HIS A 139 3.49 14.33 2.16
C HIS A 139 4.68 14.67 3.07
N ASP A 140 4.49 14.64 4.39
CA ASP A 140 5.59 14.76 5.35
C ASP A 140 6.36 13.42 5.49
N PRO A 141 7.63 13.42 5.92
CA PRO A 141 8.41 12.21 6.18
C PRO A 141 7.67 11.18 7.05
N VAL A 142 7.65 9.92 6.60
CA VAL A 142 6.92 8.84 7.28
C VAL A 142 7.86 7.99 8.14
N GLY A 143 7.55 7.91 9.44
CA GLY A 143 8.29 7.08 10.41
C GLY A 143 7.71 5.67 10.62
N LEU A 144 6.46 5.42 10.20
CA LEU A 144 5.79 4.13 10.35
C LEU A 144 5.06 3.75 9.06
N MET A 145 5.41 2.58 8.55
CA MET A 145 4.75 1.93 7.42
C MET A 145 4.07 0.65 7.91
N ILE A 146 2.81 0.46 7.52
CA ILE A 146 1.98 -0.69 7.86
C ILE A 146 1.59 -1.40 6.58
N MET A 147 1.72 -2.72 6.54
CA MET A 147 1.31 -3.55 5.40
C MET A 147 0.63 -4.83 5.86
N GLU A 148 -0.09 -5.47 4.94
CA GLU A 148 -0.70 -6.76 5.21
C GLU A 148 0.35 -7.84 5.56
N GLU A 149 0.02 -8.65 6.57
CA GLU A 149 0.80 -9.82 6.94
C GLU A 149 0.77 -10.88 5.83
N ARG A 150 1.97 -11.27 5.37
CA ARG A 150 2.11 -12.29 4.33
C ARG A 150 1.81 -13.68 4.88
N ARG A 151 1.42 -14.59 3.97
CA ARG A 151 1.02 -15.98 4.28
C ARG A 151 2.02 -16.76 5.11
N THR A 152 3.32 -16.45 4.99
CA THR A 152 4.37 -17.16 5.71
C THR A 152 5.30 -16.21 6.46
N ALA A 153 5.79 -16.66 7.62
CA ALA A 153 6.80 -15.92 8.37
C ALA A 153 8.09 -15.68 7.57
N ARG A 154 8.43 -16.58 6.63
CA ARG A 154 9.59 -16.41 5.73
C ARG A 154 9.43 -15.16 4.85
N GLN A 155 8.24 -14.97 4.28
CA GLN A 155 7.92 -13.81 3.44
C GLN A 155 7.97 -12.51 4.25
N ASN A 156 7.34 -12.47 5.43
CA ASN A 156 7.43 -11.31 6.34
C ASN A 156 8.88 -11.01 6.74
N ASN A 157 9.71 -12.05 6.94
CA ASN A 157 11.12 -11.89 7.23
C ASN A 157 11.94 -11.37 6.04
N ASN A 158 11.55 -11.65 4.80
CA ASN A 158 12.19 -11.06 3.62
C ASN A 158 11.96 -9.55 3.59
N ASP A 159 10.73 -9.08 3.79
CA ASP A 159 10.41 -7.64 3.82
C ASP A 159 11.20 -6.91 4.92
N ARG A 160 11.32 -7.53 6.10
CA ARG A 160 12.14 -7.02 7.21
C ARG A 160 13.63 -6.95 6.85
N ARG A 161 14.15 -7.91 6.06
CA ARG A 161 15.52 -7.86 5.56
C ARG A 161 15.71 -6.73 4.55
N THR A 162 14.76 -6.49 3.65
CA THR A 162 14.80 -5.34 2.73
C THR A 162 14.95 -4.04 3.51
N ARG A 163 14.10 -3.81 4.52
CA ARG A 163 14.23 -2.65 5.42
C ARG A 163 15.59 -2.61 6.13
N ALA A 164 16.06 -3.73 6.68
CA ALA A 164 17.33 -3.79 7.39
C ALA A 164 18.52 -3.45 6.49
N GLN A 165 18.48 -3.88 5.23
CA GLN A 165 19.47 -3.55 4.21
C GLN A 165 19.49 -2.05 3.92
N LEU A 166 18.33 -1.40 3.75
CA LEU A 166 18.26 0.05 3.56
C LEU A 166 18.87 0.83 4.74
N ILE A 167 18.67 0.36 5.98
CA ILE A 167 19.28 0.95 7.17
C ILE A 167 20.79 0.77 7.15
N GLN A 168 21.27 -0.43 6.84
CA GLN A 168 22.70 -0.74 6.74
C GLN A 168 23.39 0.14 5.68
N ASP A 169 22.71 0.37 4.56
CA ASP A 169 23.17 1.20 3.45
C ASP A 169 22.95 2.71 3.70
N LYS A 170 22.39 3.08 4.87
CA LYS A 170 22.09 4.46 5.29
C LYS A 170 21.14 5.21 4.35
N ARG A 171 20.29 4.46 3.65
CA ARG A 171 19.22 5.00 2.80
C ARG A 171 18.02 5.43 3.62
N ILE A 172 17.77 4.79 4.75
CA ILE A 172 16.77 5.22 5.75
C ILE A 172 17.36 5.12 7.16
N ASP A 173 16.74 5.81 8.13
CA ASP A 173 17.14 5.74 9.54
C ASP A 173 16.48 4.55 10.27
N PRO A 174 17.12 3.96 11.32
CA PRO A 174 16.51 2.91 12.13
C PRO A 174 15.13 3.22 12.72
N THR A 175 14.76 4.49 12.84
CA THR A 175 13.43 4.95 13.30
C THR A 175 12.30 4.62 12.33
N ALA A 176 12.59 4.48 11.03
CA ALA A 176 11.62 4.04 10.01
C ALA A 176 11.14 2.63 10.36
N GLN A 177 9.90 2.45 10.77
CA GLN A 177 9.34 1.17 11.21
C GLN A 177 8.47 0.55 10.12
N LEU A 178 8.57 -0.77 9.99
CA LEU A 178 7.72 -1.57 9.11
C LEU A 178 6.98 -2.61 9.94
N LEU A 179 5.64 -2.54 9.92
CA LEU A 179 4.77 -3.45 10.67
C LEU A 179 3.89 -4.26 9.71
N HIS A 180 3.80 -5.56 9.98
CA HIS A 180 2.91 -6.49 9.26
C HIS A 180 1.68 -6.79 10.13
N VAL A 181 0.49 -6.56 9.61
CA VAL A 181 -0.78 -6.76 10.34
C VAL A 181 -1.84 -7.42 9.47
N SER A 182 -2.82 -8.09 10.06
CA SER A 182 -3.99 -8.58 9.31
C SER A 182 -4.87 -7.39 8.89
N PRO A 183 -5.50 -7.40 7.70
CA PRO A 183 -6.43 -6.35 7.27
C PRO A 183 -7.58 -6.14 8.26
N GLY A 184 -8.03 -7.18 8.98
CA GLY A 184 -9.05 -7.04 10.04
C GLY A 184 -8.54 -6.37 11.34
N THR A 185 -7.26 -5.98 11.38
CA THR A 185 -6.63 -5.25 12.50
C THR A 185 -6.73 -3.75 12.31
N ASP A 186 -6.45 -3.26 11.11
CA ASP A 186 -6.57 -1.85 10.75
C ASP A 186 -7.13 -1.71 9.33
N HIS A 187 -8.38 -1.26 9.24
CA HIS A 187 -9.12 -1.15 7.99
C HIS A 187 -8.60 -0.03 7.07
N LEU A 188 -7.70 0.82 7.55
CA LEU A 188 -6.96 1.76 6.70
C LEU A 188 -6.13 1.04 5.61
N LEU A 189 -5.84 -0.27 5.77
CA LEU A 189 -5.25 -1.10 4.72
C LEU A 189 -6.15 -1.33 3.50
N TRP A 190 -7.46 -1.02 3.57
CA TRP A 190 -8.35 -1.12 2.42
C TRP A 190 -8.09 -0.05 1.35
N LEU A 191 -7.60 1.12 1.77
CA LEU A 191 -7.27 2.23 0.85
C LEU A 191 -6.15 1.89 -0.13
N PRO A 192 -4.96 1.42 0.30
CA PRO A 192 -3.92 1.04 -0.66
C PRO A 192 -4.31 -0.17 -1.52
N ASP A 193 -5.17 -1.09 -1.05
CA ASP A 193 -5.73 -2.17 -1.89
C ASP A 193 -6.61 -1.62 -3.02
N LEU A 194 -7.47 -0.64 -2.71
CA LEU A 194 -8.25 0.08 -3.73
C LEU A 194 -7.35 0.79 -4.73
N VAL A 195 -6.36 1.55 -4.26
CA VAL A 195 -5.43 2.30 -5.12
C VAL A 195 -4.64 1.35 -6.03
N CYS A 196 -4.09 0.27 -5.49
CA CYS A 196 -3.38 -0.75 -6.26
C CYS A 196 -4.30 -1.40 -7.29
N SER A 197 -5.49 -1.81 -6.88
CA SER A 197 -6.48 -2.41 -7.78
C SER A 197 -6.92 -1.48 -8.91
N ALA A 198 -7.15 -0.19 -8.62
CA ALA A 198 -7.45 0.83 -9.62
C ALA A 198 -6.29 1.01 -10.61
N TYR A 199 -5.05 1.13 -10.10
CA TYR A 199 -3.84 1.23 -10.91
C TYR A 199 -3.65 0.01 -11.82
N ARG A 200 -3.93 -1.19 -11.29
CA ARG A 200 -3.90 -2.44 -12.06
C ARG A 200 -4.84 -2.40 -13.26
N GLN A 201 -6.08 -1.94 -13.09
CA GLN A 201 -7.05 -1.87 -14.19
C GLN A 201 -6.54 -0.94 -15.29
N ARG A 202 -5.92 0.20 -14.91
CA ARG A 202 -5.26 1.13 -15.84
C ARG A 202 -4.14 0.45 -16.61
N LEU A 203 -3.21 -0.22 -15.93
CA LEU A 203 -2.08 -0.92 -16.57
C LEU A 203 -2.53 -2.03 -17.53
N LEU A 204 -3.58 -2.76 -17.17
CA LEU A 204 -4.12 -3.85 -17.99
C LEU A 204 -5.02 -3.37 -19.14
N GLY A 205 -5.25 -2.05 -19.28
CA GLY A 205 -6.13 -1.48 -20.31
C GLY A 205 -7.60 -1.87 -20.12
N ARG A 206 -8.02 -2.19 -18.90
CA ARG A 206 -9.38 -2.65 -18.57
C ARG A 206 -10.33 -1.52 -18.16
N GLY A 207 -9.79 -0.32 -17.99
CA GLY A 207 -10.54 0.90 -17.64
C GLY A 207 -9.69 1.82 -16.77
N THR A 208 -9.98 3.12 -16.82
CA THR A 208 -9.26 4.15 -16.04
C THR A 208 -10.11 4.82 -14.98
N ALA A 209 -11.44 4.72 -15.06
CA ALA A 209 -12.37 5.49 -14.22
C ALA A 209 -12.05 5.47 -12.72
N LEU A 210 -11.75 4.30 -12.14
CA LEU A 210 -11.37 4.19 -10.73
C LEU A 210 -10.06 4.92 -10.42
N PHE A 211 -9.08 4.85 -11.31
CA PHE A 211 -7.79 5.50 -11.09
C PHE A 211 -7.85 7.00 -11.38
N ASP A 212 -8.64 7.42 -12.36
CA ASP A 212 -8.93 8.83 -12.62
C ASP A 212 -9.59 9.48 -11.40
N GLU A 213 -10.45 8.73 -10.69
CA GLU A 213 -11.06 9.16 -9.43
C GLU A 213 -10.03 9.25 -8.28
N VAL A 214 -9.09 8.29 -8.18
CA VAL A 214 -7.97 8.40 -7.24
C VAL A 214 -7.13 9.65 -7.52
N GLU A 215 -6.80 9.94 -8.78
CA GLU A 215 -6.06 11.15 -9.19
C GLU A 215 -6.84 12.45 -8.94
N ARG A 216 -8.18 12.39 -8.92
CA ARG A 216 -9.05 13.52 -8.55
C ARG A 216 -9.05 13.79 -7.05
N LEU A 217 -9.04 12.72 -6.25
CA LEU A 217 -9.27 12.76 -4.79
C LEU A 217 -7.99 12.88 -3.97
N ALA A 218 -6.87 12.39 -4.49
CA ALA A 218 -5.61 12.31 -3.78
C ALA A 218 -4.46 12.87 -4.60
N THR A 219 -3.40 13.32 -3.91
CA THR A 219 -2.17 13.71 -4.60
C THR A 219 -1.38 12.44 -4.92
N VAL A 220 -1.33 12.06 -6.20
CA VAL A 220 -0.66 10.83 -6.65
C VAL A 220 0.77 11.13 -7.12
N THR A 221 1.74 10.42 -6.55
CA THR A 221 3.14 10.41 -7.03
C THR A 221 3.47 9.01 -7.53
N THR A 222 3.98 8.90 -8.76
CA THR A 222 4.37 7.61 -9.34
C THR A 222 5.85 7.57 -9.68
N PHE A 223 6.51 6.45 -9.36
CA PHE A 223 7.91 6.20 -9.69
C PHE A 223 8.03 4.86 -10.41
N ALA A 224 8.87 4.83 -11.45
CA ALA A 224 9.25 3.59 -12.10
C ALA A 224 10.37 2.89 -11.30
N GLY A 225 10.21 1.60 -11.04
CA GLY A 225 11.27 0.70 -10.59
C GLY A 225 12.16 0.40 -11.79
N ASP A 226 13.19 1.22 -11.99
CA ASP A 226 14.10 1.08 -13.11
C ASP A 226 15.29 0.16 -12.72
N THR A 227 15.62 -0.80 -13.59
CA THR A 227 16.70 -1.79 -13.37
C THR A 227 18.11 -1.20 -13.44
N ALA A 228 18.20 0.08 -13.78
CA ALA A 228 19.45 0.81 -13.93
C ALA A 228 19.41 2.10 -13.12
N ASN A 229 19.54 1.97 -11.79
CA ASN A 229 20.03 3.01 -10.87
C ASN A 229 19.94 4.47 -11.40
N PRO A 230 18.86 5.20 -11.12
CA PRO A 230 18.97 6.62 -10.91
C PRO A 230 19.22 6.81 -9.42
N ARG A 231 20.41 7.27 -9.07
CA ARG A 231 20.59 7.99 -7.79
C ARG A 231 19.43 8.98 -7.70
N LEU A 232 18.60 8.85 -6.66
CA LEU A 232 17.71 9.93 -6.26
C LEU A 232 18.59 11.19 -6.11
N PRO A 233 18.17 12.34 -6.65
CA PRO A 233 18.98 13.56 -6.68
C PRO A 233 19.44 14.00 -5.29
#